data_AF-A0A951A380-F1
#
_entry.id   AF-A0A951A380-F1
#
_cell.length_a   1.000
_cell.length_b   1.000
_cell.length_c   1.000
_cell.angle_alpha   90.00
_cell.angle_beta   90.00
_cell.angle_gamma   90.00
#
_symmetry.space_group_name_H-M   'P 1'
#
loop_
_entity.id
_entity.type
_entity.pdbx_description
1 polymer ?
#
loop_
_entity_poly.entity_id
_entity_poly.type
_entity_poly.pdbx_seq_one_letter_code
_entity_poly.pdbx_strand_id
1 'polypeptide(L)'
;MPRTFWRTWLVPLLLAASLSTSAPPALGQTATSAATEVFSGAAAKQQVVALAGQIGSRPAGSASYDQAVRYAADQLQEWGYQPLQQSFPVQTFDDRGSSLEVSSTATHIEAQTLMYSAAGDVEAPLVAAGTGRTDDLSAVDARGKLVLVARG
;
A
#
# COMPACT_ATOMS: atom_id res chain seq x y z
N MET A 1 39.03 -35.01 86.32
CA MET A 1 39.76 -33.95 85.57
C MET A 1 38.78 -32.82 85.28
N PRO A 2 39.20 -31.55 85.45
CA PRO A 2 38.34 -30.49 85.97
C PRO A 2 38.01 -29.43 84.90
N ARG A 3 37.35 -28.35 85.36
CA ARG A 3 37.33 -26.99 84.81
C ARG A 3 36.08 -26.62 84.01
N THR A 4 35.32 -25.56 84.26
CA THR A 4 35.16 -24.58 85.36
C THR A 4 34.35 -23.42 84.77
N PHE A 5 33.57 -22.73 85.62
CA PHE A 5 33.10 -21.32 85.49
C PHE A 5 32.20 -21.00 84.26
N TRP A 6 31.20 -20.12 84.29
CA TRP A 6 31.02 -18.89 85.05
C TRP A 6 29.53 -18.51 85.09
N ARG A 7 29.20 -17.62 86.02
CA ARG A 7 27.89 -17.19 86.51
C ARG A 7 27.68 -15.70 86.18
N THR A 8 26.61 -15.28 85.50
CA THR A 8 26.06 -13.88 85.45
C THR A 8 24.77 -13.89 84.61
N TRP A 9 23.55 -13.72 85.14
CA TRP A 9 22.82 -12.50 85.60
C TRP A 9 22.56 -11.43 84.52
N LEU A 10 21.28 -11.11 84.26
CA LEU A 10 20.63 -9.81 83.93
C LEU A 10 19.21 -10.08 83.35
N VAL A 11 18.11 -9.95 84.11
CA VAL A 11 17.25 -8.76 84.36
C VAL A 11 16.31 -8.43 83.16
N PRO A 12 15.01 -8.13 83.41
CA PRO A 12 13.92 -8.24 82.42
C PRO A 12 13.66 -6.90 81.71
N LEU A 13 12.97 -6.92 80.57
CA LEU A 13 12.38 -5.69 80.01
C LEU A 13 11.13 -5.98 79.20
N LEU A 14 9.99 -5.65 79.80
CA LEU A 14 8.75 -5.31 79.10
C LEU A 14 9.03 -4.11 78.18
N LEU A 15 8.76 -4.24 76.89
CA LEU A 15 8.61 -3.10 76.00
C LEU A 15 7.31 -3.24 75.21
N ALA A 16 6.48 -2.22 75.37
CA ALA A 16 5.15 -2.08 74.81
C ALA A 16 5.16 -2.15 73.28
N ALA A 17 4.19 -2.87 72.72
CA ALA A 17 3.93 -2.95 71.30
C ALA A 17 3.33 -1.62 70.79
N SER A 18 4.13 -0.86 70.04
CA SER A 18 3.65 0.26 69.23
C SER A 18 3.09 -0.28 67.91
N LEU A 19 1.78 -0.18 67.71
CA LEU A 19 1.15 -0.45 66.41
C LEU A 19 1.43 0.73 65.47
N SER A 20 2.45 0.60 64.63
CA SER A 20 2.65 1.48 63.48
C SER A 20 1.62 1.12 62.40
N THR A 21 0.61 1.97 62.19
CA THR A 21 -0.26 1.86 61.02
C THR A 21 0.54 2.36 59.81
N SER A 22 1.04 1.46 58.97
CA SER A 22 1.61 1.83 57.68
C SER A 22 0.46 1.98 56.69
N ALA A 23 0.20 3.21 56.24
CA ALA A 23 -0.68 3.46 55.10
C ALA A 23 -0.11 2.74 53.87
N PRO A 24 -0.93 2.03 53.07
CA PRO A 24 -0.45 1.42 51.85
C PRO A 24 0.07 2.51 50.91
N PRO A 25 1.13 2.25 50.13
CA PRO A 25 1.55 3.18 49.09
C PRO A 25 0.35 3.36 48.15
N ALA A 26 -0.11 4.60 48.02
CA ALA A 26 -1.03 4.96 46.97
C ALA A 26 -0.35 4.53 45.66
N LEU A 27 -0.93 3.54 44.99
CA LEU A 27 -0.58 3.21 43.62
C LEU A 27 -0.68 4.52 42.86
N GLY A 28 0.47 5.09 42.52
CA GLY A 28 0.56 6.21 41.62
C GLY A 28 -0.14 5.77 40.34
N GLN A 29 -1.37 6.23 40.16
CA GLN A 29 -2.01 6.22 38.88
C GLN A 29 -1.16 7.14 38.02
N THR A 30 -0.16 6.58 37.36
CA THR A 30 0.28 7.11 36.08
C THR A 30 -0.96 6.98 35.23
N ALA A 31 -1.76 8.05 35.18
CA ALA A 31 -2.78 8.20 34.18
C ALA A 31 -2.01 8.17 32.86
N THR A 32 -1.89 6.97 32.28
CA THR A 32 -1.70 6.83 30.84
C THR A 32 -2.94 7.50 30.27
N SER A 33 -2.81 8.80 29.99
CA SER A 33 -3.77 9.52 29.18
C SER A 33 -3.82 8.71 27.90
N ALA A 34 -4.86 7.90 27.74
CA ALA A 34 -5.15 7.23 26.50
C ALA A 34 -5.39 8.36 25.51
N ALA A 35 -4.34 8.74 24.79
CA ALA A 35 -4.46 9.68 23.70
C ALA A 35 -5.41 9.03 22.71
N THR A 36 -6.63 9.54 22.64
CA THR A 36 -7.53 9.24 21.53
C THR A 36 -6.78 9.67 20.29
N GLU A 37 -6.20 8.72 19.57
CA GLU A 37 -5.51 8.99 18.32
C GLU A 37 -6.59 9.37 17.29
N VAL A 38 -6.81 10.67 17.14
CA VAL A 38 -7.82 11.20 16.22
C VAL A 38 -7.22 11.24 14.82
N PHE A 39 -7.95 10.71 13.85
CA PHE A 39 -7.59 10.80 12.44
C PHE A 39 -7.25 12.26 12.03
N SER A 40 -6.14 12.43 11.31
CA SER A 40 -5.70 13.74 10.80
C SER A 40 -5.79 13.80 9.28
N GLY A 41 -6.75 14.59 8.78
CA GLY A 41 -6.86 14.87 7.34
C GLY A 41 -5.66 15.64 6.78
N ALA A 42 -5.00 16.46 7.59
CA ALA A 42 -3.78 17.16 7.19
C ALA A 42 -2.63 16.19 6.95
N ALA A 43 -2.43 15.22 7.85
CA ALA A 43 -1.43 14.16 7.67
C ALA A 43 -1.74 13.30 6.44
N ALA A 44 -3.00 12.91 6.24
CA ALA A 44 -3.41 12.16 5.04
C ALA A 44 -3.12 12.94 3.74
N LYS A 45 -3.36 14.26 3.72
CA LYS A 45 -3.04 15.11 2.56
C LYS A 45 -1.54 15.14 2.27
N GLN A 46 -0.68 15.15 3.28
CA GLN A 46 0.77 15.10 3.09
C GLN A 46 1.20 13.82 2.35
N GLN A 47 0.60 12.67 2.70
CA GLN A 47 0.86 11.39 2.01
C GLN A 47 0.44 11.46 0.53
N VAL A 48 -0.70 12.08 0.24
CA VAL A 48 -1.15 12.30 -1.16
C VAL A 48 -0.19 13.22 -1.91
N VAL A 49 0.30 14.29 -1.28
CA VAL A 49 1.28 15.21 -1.90
C VAL A 49 2.58 14.49 -2.21
N ALA A 50 3.09 13.65 -1.29
CA ALA A 50 4.29 12.86 -1.52
C ALA A 50 4.09 11.87 -2.68
N LEU A 51 3.03 11.05 -2.61
CA LEU A 51 2.78 10.00 -3.60
C LEU A 51 2.38 10.57 -4.96
N ALA A 52 1.36 11.41 -5.04
CA ALA A 52 0.79 11.89 -6.31
C ALA A 52 1.47 13.15 -6.83
N GLY A 53 2.01 14.01 -5.96
CA GLY A 53 2.69 15.24 -6.35
C GLY A 53 4.18 15.05 -6.63
N GLN A 54 4.91 14.46 -5.69
CA GLN A 54 6.37 14.35 -5.78
C GLN A 54 6.82 13.12 -6.57
N ILE A 55 6.22 11.94 -6.32
CA ILE A 55 6.54 10.72 -7.08
C ILE A 55 5.77 10.70 -8.42
N GLY A 56 4.50 11.14 -8.42
CA GLY A 56 3.72 11.29 -9.64
C GLY A 56 2.96 10.03 -10.05
N SER A 57 2.86 9.77 -11.36
CA SER A 57 2.20 8.58 -11.93
C SER A 57 3.00 7.31 -11.62
N ARG A 58 2.32 6.23 -11.22
CA ARG A 58 2.94 4.99 -10.71
C ARG A 58 2.35 3.73 -11.33
N PRO A 59 2.50 3.52 -12.65
CA PRO A 59 2.06 2.28 -13.30
C PRO A 59 2.74 1.06 -12.64
N ALA A 60 2.02 -0.06 -12.51
CA ALA A 60 2.59 -1.28 -11.94
C ALA A 60 3.83 -1.72 -12.74
N GLY A 61 4.91 -2.06 -12.02
CA GLY A 61 6.18 -2.46 -12.63
C GLY A 61 7.06 -1.31 -13.15
N SER A 62 6.68 -0.04 -12.92
CA SER A 62 7.53 1.11 -13.26
C SER A 62 8.52 1.46 -12.14
N ALA A 63 9.56 2.23 -12.48
CA ALA A 63 10.49 2.77 -11.48
C ALA A 63 9.81 3.70 -10.45
N SER A 64 8.77 4.44 -10.86
CA SER A 64 8.00 5.31 -9.96
C SER A 64 7.10 4.51 -9.01
N TYR A 65 6.65 3.33 -9.43
CA TYR A 65 5.99 2.38 -8.53
C TYR A 65 6.96 1.89 -7.45
N ASP A 66 8.18 1.49 -7.82
CA ASP A 66 9.20 1.05 -6.87
C ASP A 66 9.63 2.16 -5.89
N GLN A 67 9.60 3.42 -6.32
CA GLN A 67 9.79 4.57 -5.44
C GLN A 67 8.68 4.69 -4.39
N ALA A 68 7.42 4.50 -4.79
CA ALA A 68 6.31 4.58 -3.84
C ALA A 68 6.22 3.38 -2.90
N VAL A 69 6.62 2.19 -3.34
CA VAL A 69 6.73 1.02 -2.46
C VAL A 69 7.74 1.30 -1.35
N ARG A 70 8.92 1.84 -1.70
CA ARG A 70 9.93 2.25 -0.72
C ARG A 70 9.41 3.32 0.23
N TYR A 71 8.83 4.39 -0.31
CA TYR A 71 8.21 5.45 0.51
C TYR A 71 7.20 4.89 1.52
N ALA A 72 6.30 4.01 1.07
CA ALA A 72 5.30 3.43 1.95
C ALA A 72 5.92 2.52 3.03
N ALA A 73 6.94 1.74 2.69
CA ALA A 73 7.66 0.91 3.65
C ALA A 73 8.38 1.77 4.69
N ASP A 74 9.06 2.84 4.26
CA ASP A 74 9.77 3.76 5.14
C ASP A 74 8.80 4.46 6.11
N GLN A 75 7.67 4.98 5.62
CA GLN A 75 6.63 5.59 6.48
C GLN A 75 6.08 4.60 7.52
N LEU A 76 5.84 3.35 7.13
CA LEU A 76 5.36 2.32 8.07
C LEU A 76 6.43 2.00 9.14
N GLN A 77 7.69 1.94 8.77
CA GLN A 77 8.79 1.74 9.72
C GLN A 77 8.93 2.91 10.69
N GLU A 78 8.82 4.15 10.20
CA GLU A 78 8.83 5.36 11.05
C GLU A 78 7.71 5.37 12.09
N TRP A 79 6.55 4.78 11.76
CA TRP A 79 5.43 4.62 12.68
C TRP A 79 5.55 3.38 13.59
N GLY A 80 6.68 2.67 13.54
CA GLY A 80 6.97 1.53 14.40
C GLY A 80 6.45 0.18 13.90
N TYR A 81 5.97 0.09 12.65
CA TYR A 81 5.59 -1.18 12.03
C TYR A 81 6.79 -1.92 11.45
N GLN A 82 6.58 -3.21 11.14
CA GLN A 82 7.55 -4.07 10.46
C GLN A 82 6.95 -4.54 9.12
N PRO A 83 7.04 -3.72 8.05
CA PRO A 83 6.40 -4.05 6.78
C PRO A 83 7.09 -5.22 6.09
N LEU A 84 6.29 -6.09 5.45
CA LEU A 84 6.77 -7.16 4.58
C LEU A 84 6.42 -6.83 3.14
N GLN A 85 7.41 -6.88 2.25
CA GLN A 85 7.19 -6.70 0.82
C GLN A 85 6.91 -8.05 0.17
N GLN A 86 5.75 -8.18 -0.46
CA GLN A 86 5.37 -9.37 -1.23
C GLN A 86 5.49 -9.09 -2.72
N SER A 87 6.32 -9.87 -3.42
CA SER A 87 6.48 -9.79 -4.87
C SER A 87 5.53 -10.74 -5.60
N PHE A 88 5.02 -10.30 -6.74
CA PHE A 88 4.26 -11.12 -7.68
C PHE A 88 4.54 -10.62 -9.11
N PRO A 89 4.45 -11.51 -10.12
CA PRO A 89 4.67 -11.11 -11.50
C PRO A 89 3.52 -10.24 -12.00
N VAL A 90 3.84 -9.25 -12.82
CA VAL A 90 2.87 -8.41 -13.53
C VAL A 90 3.15 -8.46 -15.02
N GLN A 91 2.09 -8.57 -15.82
CA GLN A 91 2.20 -8.35 -17.25
C GLN A 91 2.18 -6.84 -17.49
N THR A 92 3.22 -6.32 -18.14
CA THR A 92 3.28 -4.91 -18.54
C THR A 92 2.91 -4.77 -20.01
N PHE A 93 2.37 -3.60 -20.33
CA PHE A 93 2.10 -3.15 -21.69
C PHE A 93 2.77 -1.80 -21.87
N ASP A 94 3.61 -1.69 -22.91
CA ASP A 94 4.36 -0.49 -23.26
C ASP A 94 3.77 0.06 -24.56
N ASP A 95 3.00 1.14 -24.45
CA ASP A 95 2.41 1.82 -25.61
C ASP A 95 3.46 2.71 -26.26
N ARG A 96 3.94 2.29 -27.43
CA ARG A 96 4.92 3.05 -28.24
C ARG A 96 4.26 3.99 -29.23
N GLY A 97 2.95 4.17 -29.11
CA GLY A 97 2.14 4.97 -30.00
C GLY A 97 1.53 4.17 -31.13
N SER A 98 0.55 4.79 -31.79
CA SER A 98 -0.16 4.26 -32.94
C SER A 98 -0.49 5.38 -33.92
N SER A 99 -0.56 5.06 -35.20
CA SER A 99 -1.08 5.94 -36.25
C SER A 99 -2.20 5.23 -37.00
N LEU A 100 -3.19 5.99 -37.45
CA LEU A 100 -4.27 5.48 -38.30
C LEU A 100 -4.56 6.48 -39.41
N GLU A 101 -4.71 5.98 -40.63
CA GLU A 101 -5.03 6.78 -41.80
C GLU A 101 -6.07 6.08 -42.67
N VAL A 102 -6.97 6.87 -43.25
CA VAL A 102 -7.87 6.41 -44.32
C VAL A 102 -7.25 6.78 -45.66
N SER A 103 -6.62 5.80 -46.32
CA SER A 103 -5.83 6.02 -47.54
C SER A 103 -6.62 6.67 -48.68
N SER A 104 -7.92 6.36 -48.81
CA SER A 104 -8.76 6.92 -49.89
C SER A 104 -8.99 8.42 -49.79
N THR A 105 -8.87 9.00 -48.59
CA THR A 105 -9.06 10.42 -48.32
C THR A 105 -7.81 11.09 -47.75
N ALA A 106 -6.69 10.37 -47.64
CA ALA A 106 -5.46 10.79 -46.97
C ALA A 106 -5.74 11.45 -45.59
N THR A 107 -6.72 10.90 -44.87
CA THR A 107 -7.21 11.49 -43.62
C THR A 107 -6.59 10.78 -42.44
N HIS A 108 -5.81 11.51 -41.65
CA HIS A 108 -5.27 11.01 -40.39
C HIS A 108 -6.34 10.99 -39.29
N ILE A 109 -6.36 9.92 -38.51
CA ILE A 109 -7.27 9.75 -37.37
C ILE A 109 -6.41 9.62 -36.12
N GLU A 110 -6.74 10.39 -35.08
CA GLU A 110 -6.15 10.20 -33.77
C GLU A 110 -6.55 8.81 -33.24
N ALA A 111 -5.56 7.94 -33.07
CA ALA A 111 -5.74 6.59 -32.60
C ALA A 111 -5.18 6.43 -31.19
N GLN A 112 -5.89 5.66 -30.37
CA GLN A 112 -5.42 5.22 -29.06
C GLN A 112 -5.36 3.71 -29.07
N THR A 113 -4.19 3.16 -28.72
CA THR A 113 -3.97 1.72 -28.69
C THR A 113 -4.79 1.07 -27.58
N LEU A 114 -5.50 -0.01 -27.89
CA LEU A 114 -6.11 -0.85 -26.84
C LEU A 114 -4.98 -1.62 -26.13
N MET A 115 -4.98 -1.59 -24.80
CA MET A 115 -3.98 -2.33 -24.02
C MET A 115 -3.93 -3.81 -24.43
N TYR A 116 -2.70 -4.34 -24.55
CA TYR A 116 -2.40 -5.71 -25.01
C TYR A 116 -2.71 -6.01 -26.48
N SER A 117 -2.92 -4.99 -27.30
CA SER A 117 -2.96 -5.16 -28.76
C SER A 117 -1.60 -5.61 -29.30
N ALA A 118 -1.63 -6.40 -30.37
CA ALA A 118 -0.41 -6.76 -31.09
C ALA A 118 0.16 -5.52 -31.80
N ALA A 119 1.49 -5.44 -31.88
CA ALA A 119 2.18 -4.45 -32.68
C ALA A 119 2.33 -4.91 -34.14
N GLY A 120 2.34 -3.96 -35.07
CA GLY A 120 2.61 -4.22 -36.48
C GLY A 120 1.97 -3.16 -37.38
N ASP A 121 2.31 -3.24 -38.66
CA ASP A 121 1.76 -2.39 -39.71
C ASP A 121 0.81 -3.21 -40.57
N VAL A 122 -0.37 -2.66 -40.86
CA VAL A 122 -1.38 -3.31 -41.69
C VAL A 122 -2.09 -2.28 -42.56
N GLU A 123 -2.21 -2.58 -43.84
CA GLU A 123 -3.06 -1.86 -44.78
C GLU A 123 -4.02 -2.86 -45.40
N ALA A 124 -5.32 -2.62 -45.21
CA ALA A 124 -6.36 -3.51 -45.73
C ALA A 124 -7.71 -2.78 -45.87
N PRO A 125 -8.64 -3.31 -46.68
CA PRO A 125 -9.98 -2.75 -46.80
C PRO A 125 -10.71 -2.68 -45.46
N LEU A 126 -11.49 -1.62 -45.26
CA LEU A 126 -12.31 -1.41 -44.06
C LEU A 126 -13.69 -2.08 -44.24
N VAL A 127 -14.18 -2.77 -43.21
CA VAL A 127 -15.54 -3.32 -43.14
C VAL A 127 -16.20 -2.96 -41.82
N ALA A 128 -17.44 -2.47 -41.85
CA ALA A 128 -18.19 -2.12 -40.65
C ALA A 128 -18.93 -3.34 -40.09
N ALA A 129 -18.79 -3.61 -38.79
CA ALA A 129 -19.39 -4.78 -38.14
C ALA A 129 -20.16 -4.40 -36.86
N GLY A 130 -21.00 -3.36 -36.93
CA GLY A 130 -21.91 -2.99 -35.84
C GLY A 130 -21.19 -2.85 -34.50
N THR A 131 -21.59 -3.64 -33.50
CA THR A 131 -21.01 -3.66 -32.14
C THR A 131 -19.97 -4.76 -31.93
N GLY A 132 -19.63 -5.51 -32.98
CA GLY A 132 -18.67 -6.61 -32.91
C GLY A 132 -19.24 -7.87 -32.26
N ARG A 133 -20.58 -8.00 -32.19
CA ARG A 133 -21.24 -9.23 -31.77
C ARG A 133 -20.98 -10.34 -32.79
N THR A 134 -21.15 -11.58 -32.35
CA THR A 134 -21.00 -12.75 -33.22
C THR A 134 -21.87 -12.65 -34.47
N ASP A 135 -23.13 -12.22 -34.34
CA ASP A 135 -24.02 -12.05 -35.48
C ASP A 135 -23.53 -10.97 -36.45
N ASP A 136 -23.08 -9.81 -35.93
CA ASP A 136 -22.53 -8.71 -36.73
C ASP A 136 -21.28 -9.16 -37.52
N LEU A 137 -20.38 -9.88 -36.87
CA LEU A 137 -19.15 -10.39 -37.49
C LEU A 137 -19.43 -11.51 -38.50
N SER A 138 -20.45 -12.34 -38.27
CA SER A 138 -20.85 -13.40 -39.19
C SER A 138 -21.53 -12.88 -40.45
N ALA A 139 -22.12 -11.68 -40.39
CA ALA A 139 -22.77 -11.02 -41.50
C ALA A 139 -21.78 -10.35 -42.47
N VAL A 140 -20.49 -10.29 -42.13
CA VAL A 140 -19.46 -9.63 -42.94
C VAL A 140 -18.27 -10.54 -43.25
N ASP A 141 -17.64 -10.33 -44.40
CA ASP A 141 -16.36 -10.99 -44.69
C ASP A 141 -15.20 -10.21 -44.04
N ALA A 142 -14.80 -10.65 -42.84
CA ALA A 142 -13.74 -10.00 -42.04
C ALA A 142 -12.32 -10.47 -42.39
N ARG A 143 -12.15 -11.53 -43.18
CA ARG A 143 -10.83 -12.14 -43.38
C ARG A 143 -9.92 -11.21 -44.18
N GLY A 144 -8.78 -10.84 -43.59
CA GLY A 144 -7.79 -9.95 -44.22
C GLY A 144 -8.26 -8.50 -44.36
N LYS A 145 -9.23 -8.07 -43.55
CA LYS A 145 -9.78 -6.71 -43.54
C LYS A 145 -9.63 -6.06 -42.17
N LEU A 146 -9.65 -4.73 -42.15
CA LEU A 146 -9.77 -3.96 -40.92
C LEU A 146 -11.25 -3.86 -40.57
N VAL A 147 -11.62 -4.30 -39.36
CA VAL A 147 -13.01 -4.28 -38.91
C VAL A 147 -13.27 -3.04 -38.07
N LEU A 148 -14.20 -2.19 -38.52
CA LEU A 148 -14.69 -1.06 -37.76
C LEU A 148 -15.86 -1.50 -36.88
N VAL A 149 -15.67 -1.38 -35.58
CA VAL A 149 -16.66 -1.72 -34.56
C VAL A 149 -17.02 -0.47 -33.78
N ALA A 150 -18.31 -0.20 -33.64
CA ALA A 150 -18.82 0.82 -32.75
C ALA A 150 -18.78 0.33 -31.31
N ARG A 151 -18.41 1.23 -30.39
CA ARG A 151 -18.54 0.98 -28.95
C ARG A 151 -20.02 0.78 -28.60
N GLY A 152 -20.36 -0.33 -27.96
CA GLY A 152 -21.74 -0.69 -27.57
C GLY A 152 -21.79 -1.81 -26.55
#